data_AF-A0A3C1X344-F1
#
_entry.id   AF-A0A3C1X344-F1
#
_cell.length_a   1.000
_cell.length_b   1.000
_cell.length_c   1.000
_cell.angle_alpha   90.00
_cell.angle_beta   90.00
_cell.angle_gamma   90.00
#
_symmetry.space_group_name_H-M   'P 1'
#
loop_
_entity.id
_entity.type
_entity.pdbx_description
1 polymer ?
#
loop_
_entity_poly.entity_id
_entity_poly.type
_entity_poly.pdbx_seq_one_letter_code
_entity_poly.pdbx_strand_id
1 'polypeptide(L)'
;LTVITSQNGKAPEMPGSGPPLTPAEVQMLQQWIQQGAPWPADRQLQEPVVSDFSWWSFQPLAEPAVPQFADAAAAAWIRTPVDAFVLQSLRQAGLDPSPAASRRTLIRRLSFDLLGLPPQPAEIEAFVNDPDPQAWEKLVDRYLATPQYGEHWARHWLDVVRYADTCGYDKDKLRPNAWPYRDYVISALNADKPWDRFVQEQIAGDILYPGTSDGILGLGFIAAGPWDFIGHVEVPESKIDGKVARNIDRDDMVVGTLNAFCSLTIQCARCHNHKFDPFTQQHYYGLQSVFAAVDRAERPYDTDPQVEQKRTQLQNDRLQAQQQRDQIMAEIRTAGGQQLTDLEQQVATLKPKTVVADKKPEYGYHSNIETQNSAEKWVQIDLGSARPVQTVVLHPCHDEFGGIGSGFGFPVRFKVDVALQPAQNAAIEWTTILDQTTADFPNPGLLSVSATADRSVQLIRVTAVRLAPRSADYIFALAELEALQADGTNLATGAVVTSLDSIEAPVRWGRNNLVDGHWPAAADPTAERQLADASKALNTLMSSLLTTQRQQALDRLAATITAADA
;
A
#
# COMPACT_ATOMS: atom_id res chain seq x y z
N LEU A 1 -14.83 17.50 -58.98
CA LEU A 1 -13.59 18.20 -58.60
C LEU A 1 -13.83 19.69 -58.72
N THR A 2 -14.04 20.37 -57.60
CA THR A 2 -14.14 21.83 -57.57
C THR A 2 -12.72 22.37 -57.57
N VAL A 3 -12.34 23.13 -58.60
CA VAL A 3 -11.03 23.80 -58.62
C VAL A 3 -11.06 24.86 -57.51
N ILE A 4 -10.24 24.68 -56.48
CA ILE A 4 -10.04 25.70 -55.44
C ILE A 4 -9.12 26.76 -56.04
N THR A 5 -9.66 27.90 -56.42
CA THR A 5 -8.89 29.07 -56.87
C THR A 5 -8.65 30.05 -55.72
N SER A 6 -7.48 30.69 -55.74
CA SER A 6 -7.14 31.78 -54.82
C SER A 6 -8.19 32.89 -54.86
N GLN A 7 -8.81 33.19 -53.71
CA GLN A 7 -9.87 34.21 -53.61
C GLN A 7 -9.38 35.63 -53.88
N ASN A 8 -8.06 35.86 -53.89
CA ASN A 8 -7.45 37.20 -53.98
C ASN A 8 -6.84 37.51 -55.36
N GLY A 9 -7.08 36.68 -56.38
CA GLY A 9 -6.61 36.92 -57.75
C GLY A 9 -5.10 36.84 -57.97
N LYS A 10 -4.30 36.72 -56.89
CA LYS A 10 -2.87 36.39 -56.96
C LYS A 10 -2.71 34.87 -56.97
N ALA A 11 -2.02 34.36 -57.99
CA ALA A 11 -1.61 32.96 -58.02
C ALA A 11 -0.69 32.71 -56.82
N PRO A 12 -0.91 31.66 -56.01
CA PRO A 12 0.03 31.30 -54.97
C PRO A 12 1.38 30.95 -55.61
N GLU A 13 2.43 31.71 -55.30
CA GLU A 13 3.81 31.41 -55.73
C GLU A 13 4.34 30.27 -54.85
N MET A 14 4.28 29.05 -55.39
CA MET A 14 4.88 27.86 -54.77
C MET A 14 6.05 27.35 -55.61
N PRO A 15 7.18 26.97 -54.97
CA PRO A 15 7.45 27.08 -53.53
C PRO A 15 7.77 28.51 -53.10
N GLY A 16 7.28 28.95 -51.93
CA GLY A 16 7.39 30.34 -51.45
C GLY A 16 8.81 30.87 -51.19
N SER A 17 9.84 30.05 -51.37
CA SER A 17 11.26 30.40 -51.23
C SER A 17 12.12 30.00 -52.45
N GLY A 18 11.50 29.49 -53.52
CA GLY A 18 12.20 29.07 -54.74
C GLY A 18 11.60 29.71 -56.00
N PRO A 19 12.26 29.54 -57.16
CA PRO A 19 11.67 29.96 -58.42
C PRO A 19 10.34 29.24 -58.66
N PRO A 20 9.33 29.91 -59.25
CA PRO A 20 8.09 29.25 -59.60
C PRO A 20 8.37 28.11 -60.57
N LEU A 21 7.53 27.07 -60.52
CA LEU A 21 7.56 26.01 -61.53
C LEU A 21 7.45 26.64 -62.93
N THR A 22 8.28 26.16 -63.84
CA THR A 22 8.24 26.60 -65.24
C THR A 22 6.89 26.24 -65.87
N PRO A 23 6.44 26.99 -66.91
CA PRO A 23 5.21 26.65 -67.61
C PRO A 23 5.16 25.19 -68.11
N ALA A 24 6.31 24.63 -68.49
CA ALA A 24 6.44 23.24 -68.93
C ALA A 24 6.21 22.25 -67.78
N GLU A 25 6.77 22.51 -66.59
CA GLU A 25 6.54 21.67 -65.39
C GLU A 25 5.08 21.75 -64.94
N VAL A 26 4.48 22.93 -64.95
CA VAL A 26 3.05 23.11 -64.65
C VAL A 26 2.18 22.32 -65.63
N GLN A 27 2.47 22.42 -66.94
CA GLN A 27 1.74 21.68 -67.97
C GLN A 27 1.91 20.17 -67.82
N MET A 28 3.11 19.70 -67.48
CA MET A 28 3.40 18.29 -67.21
C MET A 28 2.58 17.76 -66.02
N LEU A 29 2.54 18.50 -64.91
CA LEU A 29 1.74 18.14 -63.73
C LEU A 29 0.24 18.15 -64.04
N GLN A 30 -0.23 19.14 -64.80
CA GLN A 30 -1.63 19.20 -65.25
C GLN A 30 -2.01 17.99 -66.10
N GLN A 31 -1.17 17.61 -67.06
CA GLN A 31 -1.39 16.42 -67.90
C GLN A 31 -1.40 15.14 -67.06
N TRP A 32 -0.47 15.00 -66.12
CA TRP A 32 -0.43 13.84 -65.21
C TRP A 32 -1.72 13.73 -64.38
N ILE A 33 -2.21 14.84 -63.81
CA ILE A 33 -3.50 14.87 -63.07
C ILE A 33 -4.67 14.51 -63.99
N GLN A 34 -4.72 15.06 -65.20
CA GLN A 34 -5.79 14.77 -66.18
C GLN A 34 -5.79 13.30 -66.62
N GLN A 35 -4.64 12.63 -66.62
CA GLN A 35 -4.49 11.20 -66.90
C GLN A 35 -4.91 10.32 -65.71
N GLY A 36 -5.42 10.91 -64.62
CA GLY A 36 -5.79 10.19 -63.40
C GLY A 36 -4.64 10.00 -62.42
N ALA A 37 -3.58 10.81 -62.53
CA ALA A 37 -2.39 10.75 -61.69
C ALA A 37 -1.76 9.34 -61.64
N PRO A 38 -1.46 8.70 -62.80
CA PRO A 38 -0.92 7.35 -62.83
C PRO A 38 0.39 7.29 -62.05
N TRP A 39 0.42 6.48 -61.00
CA TRP A 39 1.60 6.22 -60.19
C TRP A 39 2.20 4.85 -60.58
N PRO A 40 3.51 4.74 -60.84
CA PRO A 40 4.11 3.45 -61.19
C PRO A 40 3.92 2.44 -60.04
N ALA A 41 3.39 1.25 -60.34
CA ALA A 41 3.08 0.24 -59.33
C ALA A 41 4.33 -0.31 -58.61
N ASP A 42 5.49 -0.22 -59.27
CA ASP A 42 6.81 -0.62 -58.78
C ASP A 42 7.52 0.50 -57.99
N ARG A 43 7.02 1.74 -58.04
CA ARG A 43 7.62 2.87 -57.35
C ARG A 43 7.14 2.95 -55.90
N GLN A 44 7.88 2.31 -55.01
CA GLN A 44 7.75 2.49 -53.58
C GLN A 44 8.49 3.74 -53.13
N LEU A 45 7.78 4.67 -52.47
CA LEU A 45 8.42 5.78 -51.79
C LEU A 45 9.11 5.24 -50.54
N GLN A 46 10.43 5.39 -50.46
CA GLN A 46 11.14 5.19 -49.21
C GLN A 46 11.03 6.47 -48.40
N GLU A 47 10.71 6.30 -47.13
CA GLU A 47 10.70 7.42 -46.20
C GLU A 47 12.13 7.97 -46.06
N PRO A 48 12.35 9.28 -46.25
CA PRO A 48 13.69 9.83 -46.20
C PRO A 48 14.31 9.59 -44.82
N VAL A 49 15.59 9.20 -44.80
CA VAL A 49 16.38 9.04 -43.58
C VAL A 49 17.56 9.99 -43.67
N VAL A 50 17.79 10.76 -42.61
CA VAL A 50 19.00 11.57 -42.49
C VAL A 50 20.19 10.63 -42.27
N SER A 51 21.13 10.64 -43.20
CA SER A 51 22.36 9.82 -43.16
C SER A 51 23.62 10.67 -42.99
N ASP A 52 23.48 11.99 -42.87
CA ASP A 52 24.58 12.91 -42.62
C ASP A 52 24.80 13.10 -41.12
N PHE A 53 25.86 12.47 -40.61
CA PHE A 53 26.29 12.58 -39.22
C PHE A 53 27.39 13.64 -39.03
N SER A 54 27.72 14.41 -40.06
CA SER A 54 28.81 15.41 -40.00
C SER A 54 28.46 16.68 -39.21
N TRP A 55 27.22 16.78 -38.71
CA TRP A 55 26.79 17.90 -37.89
C TRP A 55 27.60 17.99 -36.59
N TRP A 56 27.95 19.20 -36.18
CA TRP A 56 28.90 19.45 -35.08
C TRP A 56 28.48 18.80 -33.76
N SER A 57 27.18 18.70 -33.46
CA SER A 57 26.68 18.13 -32.21
C SER A 57 26.75 16.60 -32.15
N PHE A 58 26.98 15.93 -33.28
CA PHE A 58 27.19 14.48 -33.34
C PHE A 58 28.68 14.10 -33.39
N GLN A 59 29.57 15.08 -33.47
CA GLN A 59 31.00 14.84 -33.45
C GLN A 59 31.50 14.72 -32.01
N PRO A 60 32.53 13.89 -31.76
CA PRO A 60 33.19 13.86 -30.44
C PRO A 60 33.66 15.25 -30.03
N LEU A 61 33.52 15.58 -28.73
CA LEU A 61 34.06 16.80 -28.18
C LEU A 61 35.59 16.78 -28.31
N ALA A 62 36.16 17.87 -28.83
CA ALA A 62 37.60 18.07 -28.90
C ALA A 62 38.05 19.05 -27.81
N GLU A 63 39.30 18.96 -27.40
CA GLU A 63 39.97 19.96 -26.55
C GLU A 63 40.81 20.91 -27.45
N PRO A 64 40.21 21.97 -28.02
CA PRO A 64 40.96 22.88 -28.88
C PRO A 64 42.00 23.66 -28.06
N ALA A 65 43.12 23.96 -28.70
CA ALA A 65 44.11 24.86 -28.12
C ALA A 65 43.49 26.24 -27.86
N VAL A 66 43.65 26.73 -26.63
CA VAL A 66 43.15 28.06 -26.23
C VAL A 66 43.85 29.15 -27.05
N PRO A 67 43.11 30.07 -27.69
CA PRO A 67 43.70 31.16 -28.46
C PRO A 67 44.66 32.01 -27.63
N GLN A 68 45.83 32.30 -28.19
CA GLN A 68 46.83 33.14 -27.56
C GLN A 68 46.87 34.52 -28.22
N PHE A 69 47.03 35.56 -27.40
CA PHE A 69 47.09 36.95 -27.84
C PHE A 69 48.36 37.60 -27.28
N ALA A 70 49.07 38.35 -28.13
CA ALA A 70 50.33 38.99 -27.76
C ALA A 70 50.16 40.40 -27.18
N ASP A 71 49.00 41.03 -27.36
CA ASP A 71 48.75 42.39 -26.88
C ASP A 71 48.31 42.43 -25.41
N ALA A 72 48.80 43.44 -24.68
CA ALA A 72 48.53 43.59 -23.25
C ALA A 72 47.05 43.83 -22.94
N ALA A 73 46.29 44.42 -23.86
CA ALA A 73 44.86 44.66 -23.68
C ALA A 73 44.06 43.35 -23.66
N ALA A 74 44.36 42.40 -24.56
CA ALA A 74 43.80 41.05 -24.52
C ALA A 74 44.15 40.32 -23.22
N ALA A 75 45.43 40.37 -22.81
CA ALA A 75 45.88 39.71 -21.58
C ALA A 75 45.18 40.24 -20.32
N ALA A 76 44.84 41.53 -20.28
CA ALA A 76 44.10 42.14 -19.18
C ALA A 76 42.60 41.81 -19.17
N TRP A 77 42.02 41.47 -20.33
CA TRP A 77 40.59 41.18 -20.46
C TRP A 77 40.25 39.70 -20.22
N ILE A 78 41.12 38.79 -20.67
CA ILE A 78 40.93 37.34 -20.56
C ILE A 78 41.11 36.89 -19.09
N ARG A 79 40.06 36.34 -18.48
CA ARG A 79 40.09 35.81 -17.11
C ARG A 79 40.01 34.29 -17.08
N THR A 80 39.29 33.72 -18.03
CA THR A 80 39.09 32.29 -18.21
C THR A 80 39.46 31.88 -19.63
N PRO A 81 39.73 30.58 -19.89
CA PRO A 81 39.94 30.09 -21.25
C PRO A 81 38.79 30.43 -22.21
N VAL A 82 37.55 30.50 -21.72
CA VAL A 82 36.36 30.86 -22.51
C VAL A 82 36.48 32.27 -23.07
N ASP A 83 37.00 33.21 -22.29
CA ASP A 83 37.17 34.61 -22.72
C ASP A 83 38.11 34.69 -23.93
N ALA A 84 39.15 33.85 -24.01
CA ALA A 84 40.05 33.84 -25.16
C ALA A 84 39.32 33.47 -26.47
N PHE A 85 38.40 32.50 -26.43
CA PHE A 85 37.58 32.11 -27.58
C PHE A 85 36.55 33.20 -27.94
N VAL A 86 35.93 33.83 -26.94
CA VAL A 86 35.01 34.96 -27.17
C VAL A 86 35.75 36.14 -27.80
N LEU A 87 36.95 36.49 -27.29
CA LEU A 87 37.77 37.57 -27.85
C LEU A 87 38.20 37.28 -29.28
N GLN A 88 38.60 36.02 -29.57
CA GLN A 88 38.94 35.60 -30.93
C GLN A 88 37.76 35.84 -31.88
N SER A 89 36.56 35.43 -31.46
CA SER A 89 35.34 35.56 -32.27
C SER A 89 34.94 37.02 -32.49
N LEU A 90 35.03 37.86 -31.45
CA LEU A 90 34.78 39.30 -31.55
C LEU A 90 35.76 39.96 -32.54
N ARG A 91 37.06 39.68 -32.43
CA ARG A 91 38.07 40.24 -33.32
C ARG A 91 37.89 39.80 -34.77
N GLN A 92 37.52 38.53 -35.02
CA GLN A 92 37.19 38.05 -36.36
C GLN A 92 35.99 38.79 -36.97
N ALA A 93 35.03 39.18 -36.13
CA ALA A 93 33.89 40.01 -36.54
C ALA A 93 34.19 41.52 -36.59
N GLY A 94 35.44 41.95 -36.28
CA GLY A 94 35.81 43.36 -36.21
C GLY A 94 35.18 44.11 -35.04
N LEU A 95 34.88 43.41 -33.94
CA LEU A 95 34.26 43.94 -32.73
C LEU A 95 35.25 43.95 -31.56
N ASP A 96 35.06 44.92 -30.67
CA ASP A 96 35.78 45.02 -29.39
C ASP A 96 34.88 44.66 -28.21
N PRO A 97 35.43 44.16 -27.09
CA PRO A 97 34.67 43.93 -25.88
C PRO A 97 34.00 45.20 -25.35
N SER A 98 32.76 45.07 -24.88
CA SER A 98 32.06 46.16 -24.20
C SER A 98 32.72 46.48 -22.85
N PRO A 99 32.69 47.75 -22.41
CA PRO A 99 33.17 48.11 -21.07
C PRO A 99 32.36 47.39 -19.98
N ALA A 100 33.01 47.11 -18.85
CA ALA A 100 32.35 46.51 -17.71
C ALA A 100 31.21 47.39 -17.20
N ALA A 101 30.10 46.77 -16.81
CA ALA A 101 28.98 47.47 -16.22
C ALA A 101 29.33 48.05 -14.84
N SER A 102 28.62 49.10 -14.41
CA SER A 102 28.81 49.67 -13.07
C SER A 102 28.53 48.62 -11.98
N ARG A 103 29.19 48.73 -10.81
CA ARG A 103 28.95 47.82 -9.66
C ARG A 103 27.47 47.72 -9.30
N ARG A 104 26.75 48.86 -9.31
CA ARG A 104 25.30 48.91 -9.05
C ARG A 104 24.49 48.11 -10.08
N THR A 105 24.87 48.18 -11.36
CA THR A 105 24.25 47.37 -12.42
C THR A 105 24.54 45.89 -12.25
N LEU A 106 25.79 45.55 -11.89
CA LEU A 106 26.25 44.17 -11.72
C LEU A 106 25.50 43.44 -10.61
N ILE A 107 25.42 44.00 -9.39
CA ILE A 107 24.67 43.37 -8.29
C ILE A 107 23.18 43.23 -8.62
N ARG A 108 22.60 44.22 -9.30
CA ARG A 108 21.19 44.13 -9.72
C ARG A 108 20.95 42.97 -10.67
N ARG A 109 21.80 42.81 -11.71
CA ARG A 109 21.69 41.70 -12.67
C ARG A 109 21.88 40.36 -11.96
N LEU A 110 22.97 40.24 -11.20
CA LEU A 110 23.29 39.02 -10.46
C LEU A 110 22.16 38.57 -9.52
N SER A 111 21.56 39.50 -8.79
CA SER A 111 20.45 39.20 -7.88
C SER A 111 19.21 38.69 -8.62
N PHE A 112 18.85 39.29 -9.76
CA PHE A 112 17.73 38.80 -10.56
C PHE A 112 18.04 37.46 -11.23
N ASP A 113 19.26 37.28 -11.73
CA ASP A 113 19.67 36.07 -12.46
C ASP A 113 19.82 34.86 -11.52
N LEU A 114 20.34 35.06 -10.30
CA LEU A 114 20.54 33.97 -9.36
C LEU A 114 19.37 33.77 -8.40
N LEU A 115 18.76 34.85 -7.91
CA LEU A 115 17.76 34.78 -6.83
C LEU A 115 16.33 35.11 -7.32
N GLY A 116 16.17 35.63 -8.54
CA GLY A 116 14.88 36.09 -9.05
C GLY A 116 14.32 37.34 -8.37
N LEU A 117 15.08 37.96 -7.47
CA LEU A 117 14.64 39.06 -6.60
C LEU A 117 15.60 40.26 -6.70
N PRO A 118 15.11 41.50 -6.48
CA PRO A 118 16.00 42.66 -6.39
C PRO A 118 16.90 42.58 -5.14
N PRO A 119 18.14 43.08 -5.20
CA PRO A 119 19.02 43.10 -4.03
C PRO A 119 18.56 44.17 -3.03
N GLN A 120 18.84 43.99 -1.74
CA GLN A 120 18.49 44.97 -0.72
C GLN A 120 19.35 46.24 -0.88
N PRO A 121 18.82 47.44 -0.55
CA PRO A 121 19.60 48.68 -0.61
C PRO A 121 20.93 48.61 0.16
N ALA A 122 20.94 47.97 1.33
CA ALA A 122 22.16 47.80 2.13
C ALA A 122 23.20 46.90 1.45
N GLU A 123 22.77 45.86 0.73
CA GLU A 123 23.68 44.98 -0.02
C GLU A 123 24.28 45.71 -1.23
N ILE A 124 23.49 46.54 -1.91
CA ILE A 124 23.98 47.41 -2.99
C ILE A 124 25.08 48.33 -2.46
N GLU A 125 24.82 49.06 -1.37
CA GLU A 125 25.81 49.98 -0.82
C GLU A 125 27.05 49.27 -0.30
N ALA A 126 26.89 48.11 0.34
CA ALA A 126 28.02 47.29 0.78
C ALA A 126 28.88 46.86 -0.41
N PHE A 127 28.27 46.29 -1.47
CA PHE A 127 29.02 45.85 -2.64
C PHE A 127 29.62 47.03 -3.40
N VAL A 128 28.90 48.11 -3.65
CA VAL A 128 29.40 49.26 -4.42
C VAL A 128 30.65 49.86 -3.77
N ASN A 129 30.69 49.91 -2.43
CA ASN A 129 31.78 50.51 -1.67
C ASN A 129 32.85 49.50 -1.19
N ASP A 130 32.71 48.21 -1.51
CA ASP A 130 33.68 47.17 -1.12
C ASP A 130 35.00 47.34 -1.91
N PRO A 131 36.12 47.66 -1.24
CA PRO A 131 37.41 47.87 -1.89
C PRO A 131 38.13 46.56 -2.25
N ASP A 132 37.61 45.41 -1.82
CA ASP A 132 38.22 44.12 -2.09
C ASP A 132 38.22 43.83 -3.61
N PRO A 133 39.39 43.53 -4.22
CA PRO A 133 39.44 43.16 -5.63
C PRO A 133 38.64 41.90 -5.98
N GLN A 134 38.31 41.04 -4.99
CA GLN A 134 37.48 39.85 -5.13
C GLN A 134 36.03 40.04 -4.68
N ALA A 135 35.59 41.28 -4.46
CA ALA A 135 34.24 41.56 -3.97
C ALA A 135 33.14 41.01 -4.90
N TRP A 136 33.39 40.91 -6.20
CA TRP A 136 32.45 40.36 -7.16
C TRP A 136 32.30 38.85 -7.00
N GLU A 137 33.41 38.12 -7.00
CA GLU A 137 33.45 36.66 -6.85
C GLU A 137 32.83 36.25 -5.50
N LYS A 138 33.18 36.95 -4.42
CA LYS A 138 32.59 36.72 -3.08
C LYS A 138 31.09 37.00 -3.03
N LEU A 139 30.57 37.92 -3.84
CA LEU A 139 29.13 38.17 -3.95
C LEU A 139 28.44 37.04 -4.72
N VAL A 140 29.04 36.57 -5.81
CA VAL A 140 28.55 35.42 -6.59
C VAL A 140 28.45 34.18 -5.70
N ASP A 141 29.54 33.81 -5.01
CA ASP A 141 29.57 32.65 -4.12
C ASP A 141 28.52 32.75 -3.01
N ARG A 142 28.35 33.95 -2.45
CA ARG A 142 27.33 34.20 -1.41
C ARG A 142 25.92 33.97 -1.94
N TYR A 143 25.62 34.42 -3.16
CA TYR A 143 24.29 34.27 -3.75
C TYR A 143 24.00 32.82 -4.14
N LEU A 144 24.98 32.13 -4.73
CA LEU A 144 24.90 30.68 -5.01
C LEU A 144 24.68 29.85 -3.74
N ALA A 145 25.23 30.27 -2.62
CA ALA A 145 25.07 29.58 -1.33
C ALA A 145 23.71 29.85 -0.63
N THR A 146 22.84 30.70 -1.17
CA THR A 146 21.54 30.98 -0.55
C THR A 146 20.46 29.98 -1.01
N PRO A 147 19.49 29.61 -0.15
CA PRO A 147 18.40 28.72 -0.55
C PRO A 147 17.61 29.21 -1.78
N GLN A 148 17.50 30.54 -1.93
CA GLN A 148 16.75 31.19 -3.01
C GLN A 148 17.36 30.90 -4.39
N TYR A 149 18.65 30.60 -4.47
CA TYR A 149 19.28 30.18 -5.72
C TYR A 149 18.60 28.93 -6.28
N GLY A 150 18.53 27.86 -5.48
CA GLY A 150 17.85 26.63 -5.86
C GLY A 150 16.36 26.83 -6.11
N GLU A 151 15.67 27.65 -5.32
CA GLU A 151 14.24 27.97 -5.54
C GLU A 151 14.01 28.64 -6.91
N HIS A 152 14.86 29.62 -7.26
CA HIS A 152 14.75 30.34 -8.52
C HIS A 152 15.07 29.45 -9.72
N TRP A 153 16.21 28.75 -9.65
CA TRP A 153 16.69 27.90 -10.74
C TRP A 153 15.86 26.63 -10.92
N ALA A 154 15.33 26.05 -9.84
CA ALA A 154 14.44 24.89 -9.92
C ALA A 154 13.21 25.20 -10.76
N ARG A 155 12.65 26.42 -10.70
CA ARG A 155 11.50 26.80 -11.53
C ARG A 155 11.75 26.58 -13.02
N HIS A 156 12.95 26.91 -13.50
CA HIS A 156 13.33 26.70 -14.90
C HIS A 156 13.38 25.21 -15.26
N TRP A 157 13.90 24.37 -14.36
CA TRP A 157 13.86 22.92 -14.54
C TRP A 157 12.44 22.37 -14.51
N LEU A 158 11.63 22.82 -13.56
CA LEU A 158 10.26 22.39 -13.36
C LEU A 158 9.37 22.74 -14.56
N ASP A 159 9.64 23.86 -15.22
CA ASP A 159 9.01 24.23 -16.50
C ASP A 159 9.38 23.22 -17.61
N VAL A 160 10.67 22.85 -17.73
CA VAL A 160 11.17 21.90 -18.74
C VAL A 160 10.52 20.52 -18.58
N VAL A 161 10.40 20.05 -17.34
CA VAL A 161 9.85 18.72 -17.01
C VAL A 161 8.32 18.75 -16.85
N ARG A 162 7.68 19.90 -17.10
CA ARG A 162 6.23 20.07 -17.09
C ARG A 162 5.61 19.70 -15.73
N TYR A 163 6.27 20.11 -14.65
CA TYR A 163 5.78 19.89 -13.30
C TYR A 163 4.46 20.65 -13.07
N ALA A 164 3.52 19.99 -12.39
CA ALA A 164 2.31 20.62 -11.89
C ALA A 164 1.84 19.91 -10.60
N ASP A 165 1.22 20.68 -9.69
CA ASP A 165 0.53 20.13 -8.52
C ASP A 165 -0.82 19.48 -8.87
N THR A 166 -1.14 19.37 -10.16
CA THR A 166 -2.38 18.79 -10.70
C THR A 166 -2.11 17.87 -11.89
N CYS A 167 -3.12 17.14 -12.35
CA CYS A 167 -3.01 16.24 -13.49
C CYS A 167 -2.74 16.96 -14.82
N GLY A 168 -3.13 18.22 -14.97
CA GLY A 168 -2.87 19.03 -16.17
C GLY A 168 -3.58 18.52 -17.42
N TYR A 169 -4.70 17.80 -17.27
CA TYR A 169 -5.48 17.20 -18.36
C TYR A 169 -6.99 17.41 -18.14
N ASP A 170 -7.85 16.74 -18.92
CA ASP A 170 -9.31 16.95 -18.97
C ASP A 170 -10.01 16.93 -17.59
N LYS A 171 -9.67 15.94 -16.74
CA LYS A 171 -10.12 15.81 -15.36
C LYS A 171 -8.97 16.18 -14.44
N ASP A 172 -8.79 17.48 -14.27
CA ASP A 172 -7.65 18.02 -13.54
C ASP A 172 -7.71 17.79 -12.02
N LYS A 173 -7.20 16.65 -11.56
CA LYS A 173 -7.12 16.28 -10.14
C LYS A 173 -5.86 16.83 -9.50
N LEU A 174 -5.93 17.16 -8.21
CA LEU A 174 -4.75 17.49 -7.42
C LEU A 174 -3.83 16.27 -7.30
N ARG A 175 -2.52 16.52 -7.30
CA ARG A 175 -1.46 15.57 -6.98
C ARG A 175 -0.89 15.93 -5.60
N PRO A 176 -1.46 15.42 -4.50
CA PRO A 176 -1.09 15.86 -3.15
C PRO A 176 0.38 15.60 -2.80
N ASN A 177 1.03 14.67 -3.51
CA ASN A 177 2.40 14.24 -3.27
C ASN A 177 3.35 14.56 -4.45
N ALA A 178 3.03 15.54 -5.30
CA ALA A 178 3.96 15.99 -6.34
C ALA A 178 5.11 16.86 -5.79
N TRP A 179 4.83 17.67 -4.77
CA TRP A 179 5.76 18.63 -4.17
C TRP A 179 7.11 18.07 -3.68
N PRO A 180 7.25 16.81 -3.22
CA PRO A 180 8.55 16.28 -2.82
C PRO A 180 9.56 16.24 -3.98
N TYR A 181 9.11 16.05 -5.22
CA TYR A 181 10.00 16.12 -6.39
C TYR A 181 10.47 17.56 -6.64
N ARG A 182 9.59 18.56 -6.49
CA ARG A 182 9.97 19.98 -6.56
C ARG A 182 11.07 20.29 -5.54
N ASP A 183 10.89 19.86 -4.30
CA ASP A 183 11.83 20.12 -3.22
C ASP A 183 13.16 19.35 -3.42
N TYR A 184 13.11 18.16 -4.03
CA TYR A 184 14.30 17.43 -4.48
C TYR A 184 15.09 18.23 -5.54
N VAL A 185 14.44 18.82 -6.54
CA VAL A 185 15.12 19.65 -7.56
C VAL A 185 15.79 20.87 -6.92
N ILE A 186 15.08 21.57 -6.03
CA ILE A 186 15.61 22.71 -5.27
C ILE A 186 16.86 22.29 -4.49
N SER A 187 16.76 21.17 -3.78
CA SER A 187 17.85 20.65 -2.95
C SER A 187 19.05 20.21 -3.79
N ALA A 188 18.81 19.57 -4.95
CA ALA A 188 19.86 19.14 -5.87
C ALA A 188 20.66 20.32 -6.43
N LEU A 189 19.99 21.42 -6.79
CA LEU A 189 20.66 22.63 -7.26
C LEU A 189 21.46 23.32 -6.15
N ASN A 190 20.88 23.48 -4.96
CA ASN A 190 21.55 24.10 -3.82
C ASN A 190 22.77 23.28 -3.33
N ALA A 191 22.73 21.96 -3.50
CA ALA A 191 23.83 21.06 -3.14
C ALA A 191 24.91 20.93 -4.23
N ASP A 192 24.76 21.63 -5.36
CA ASP A 192 25.63 21.48 -6.55
C ASP A 192 25.77 20.00 -6.96
N LYS A 193 24.62 19.31 -7.05
CA LYS A 193 24.60 17.87 -7.33
C LYS A 193 25.24 17.60 -8.71
N PRO A 194 26.16 16.62 -8.80
CA PRO A 194 26.73 16.23 -10.09
C PRO A 194 25.64 15.92 -11.12
N TRP A 195 25.80 16.48 -12.32
CA TRP A 195 24.78 16.40 -13.37
C TRP A 195 24.44 14.95 -13.74
N ASP A 196 25.45 14.08 -13.83
CA ASP A 196 25.27 12.65 -14.09
C ASP A 196 24.40 11.97 -13.03
N ARG A 197 24.66 12.26 -11.74
CA ARG A 197 23.85 11.77 -10.62
C ARG A 197 22.41 12.26 -10.71
N PHE A 198 22.21 13.54 -10.99
CA PHE A 198 20.88 14.17 -11.13
C PHE A 198 20.07 13.56 -12.27
N VAL A 199 20.71 13.23 -13.40
CA VAL A 199 20.07 12.53 -14.53
C VAL A 199 19.71 11.10 -14.13
N GLN A 200 20.65 10.36 -13.52
CA GLN A 200 20.45 8.95 -13.14
C GLN A 200 19.30 8.77 -12.14
N GLU A 201 19.21 9.65 -11.13
CA GLU A 201 18.11 9.64 -10.16
C GLU A 201 16.75 9.86 -10.80
N GLN A 202 16.69 10.72 -11.82
CA GLN A 202 15.43 11.06 -12.49
C GLN A 202 14.91 9.98 -13.43
N ILE A 203 15.80 9.18 -14.03
CA ILE A 203 15.42 8.13 -14.98
C ILE A 203 15.26 6.75 -14.31
N ALA A 204 16.14 6.40 -13.38
CA ALA A 204 16.22 5.05 -12.80
C ALA A 204 16.72 5.06 -11.36
N GLY A 205 16.34 6.07 -10.58
CA GLY A 205 16.86 6.29 -9.23
C GLY A 205 16.61 5.11 -8.27
N ASP A 206 15.48 4.43 -8.37
CA ASP A 206 15.15 3.31 -7.49
C ASP A 206 15.97 2.04 -7.77
N ILE A 207 16.42 1.87 -9.01
CA ILE A 207 17.29 0.75 -9.42
C ILE A 207 18.75 1.08 -9.16
N LEU A 208 19.20 2.28 -9.50
CA LEU A 208 20.60 2.67 -9.37
C LEU A 208 20.97 3.02 -7.92
N TYR A 209 19.99 3.46 -7.11
CA TYR A 209 20.19 3.94 -5.74
C TYR A 209 19.09 3.47 -4.79
N PRO A 210 18.89 2.14 -4.68
CA PRO A 210 17.82 1.56 -3.88
C PRO A 210 17.96 1.95 -2.41
N GLY A 211 16.83 2.26 -1.76
CA GLY A 211 16.78 2.63 -0.34
C GLY A 211 17.23 4.06 -0.02
N THR A 212 17.58 4.87 -1.03
CA THR A 212 17.85 6.30 -0.83
C THR A 212 16.60 7.13 -1.12
N SER A 213 16.38 8.22 -0.36
CA SER A 213 15.27 9.16 -0.61
C SER A 213 15.33 9.72 -2.03
N ASP A 214 16.52 10.16 -2.46
CA ASP A 214 16.73 10.80 -3.76
C ASP A 214 16.53 9.83 -4.93
N GLY A 215 16.82 8.54 -4.72
CA GLY A 215 16.52 7.49 -5.69
C GLY A 215 15.02 7.36 -5.95
N ILE A 216 14.16 7.67 -4.98
CA ILE A 216 12.70 7.69 -5.16
C ILE A 216 12.20 9.05 -5.64
N LEU A 217 12.64 10.12 -4.98
CA LEU A 217 12.18 11.47 -5.26
C LEU A 217 12.51 11.91 -6.69
N GLY A 218 13.70 11.56 -7.19
CA GLY A 218 14.11 11.86 -8.56
C GLY A 218 13.14 11.33 -9.61
N LEU A 219 12.52 10.16 -9.38
CA LEU A 219 11.56 9.55 -10.31
C LEU A 219 10.29 10.39 -10.52
N GLY A 220 10.07 11.43 -9.72
CA GLY A 220 9.07 12.45 -10.00
C GLY A 220 9.21 13.06 -11.40
N PHE A 221 10.39 13.04 -12.00
CA PHE A 221 10.61 13.40 -13.41
C PHE A 221 9.73 12.57 -14.38
N ILE A 222 9.76 11.24 -14.25
CA ILE A 222 8.98 10.33 -15.11
C ILE A 222 7.48 10.46 -14.83
N ALA A 223 7.12 10.84 -13.60
CA ALA A 223 5.73 11.06 -13.20
C ALA A 223 5.20 12.48 -13.53
N ALA A 224 6.06 13.42 -13.92
CA ALA A 224 5.69 14.79 -14.28
C ALA A 224 4.98 14.84 -15.65
N GLY A 225 4.51 16.02 -16.04
CA GLY A 225 3.68 16.20 -17.24
C GLY A 225 2.24 15.73 -17.07
N PRO A 226 1.41 15.88 -18.12
CA PRO A 226 -0.03 15.59 -18.08
C PRO A 226 -0.33 14.14 -17.69
N TRP A 227 -1.43 13.92 -16.96
CA TRP A 227 -1.95 12.58 -16.62
C TRP A 227 -3.44 12.50 -16.92
N ASP A 228 -3.80 11.61 -17.85
CA ASP A 228 -5.20 11.33 -18.18
C ASP A 228 -5.84 10.45 -17.09
N PHE A 229 -6.40 11.12 -16.07
CA PHE A 229 -7.01 10.43 -14.94
C PHE A 229 -8.14 9.50 -15.37
N ILE A 230 -8.94 9.89 -16.37
CA ILE A 230 -10.05 9.05 -16.84
C ILE A 230 -9.50 7.80 -17.53
N GLY A 231 -8.59 7.99 -18.49
CA GLY A 231 -7.98 6.93 -19.28
C GLY A 231 -7.20 5.91 -18.46
N HIS A 232 -6.55 6.34 -17.37
CA HIS A 232 -5.72 5.46 -16.53
C HIS A 232 -6.44 4.89 -15.30
N VAL A 233 -7.39 5.61 -14.70
CA VAL A 233 -8.01 5.20 -13.42
C VAL A 233 -9.44 4.69 -13.61
N GLU A 234 -10.23 5.30 -14.50
CA GLU A 234 -11.66 5.01 -14.63
C GLU A 234 -11.96 4.08 -15.81
N VAL A 235 -11.03 3.97 -16.76
CA VAL A 235 -11.14 3.12 -17.94
C VAL A 235 -10.13 1.97 -17.86
N PRO A 236 -10.57 0.70 -17.85
CA PRO A 236 -9.65 -0.43 -17.86
C PRO A 236 -8.80 -0.47 -19.14
N GLU A 237 -7.52 -0.85 -19.00
CA GLU A 237 -6.60 -1.04 -20.14
C GLU A 237 -7.01 -2.15 -21.12
N SER A 238 -8.02 -2.96 -20.79
CA SER A 238 -8.62 -3.89 -21.74
C SER A 238 -9.41 -3.18 -22.86
N LYS A 239 -9.86 -1.94 -22.63
CA LYS A 239 -10.58 -1.11 -23.61
C LYS A 239 -9.63 -0.30 -24.48
N ILE A 240 -10.09 0.11 -25.66
CA ILE A 240 -9.30 0.89 -26.63
C ILE A 240 -8.82 2.20 -26.00
N ASP A 241 -9.70 2.96 -25.35
CA ASP A 241 -9.34 4.25 -24.76
C ASP A 241 -8.26 4.11 -23.67
N GLY A 242 -8.33 3.07 -22.84
CA GLY A 242 -7.28 2.79 -21.83
C GLY A 242 -5.94 2.42 -22.48
N LYS A 243 -5.94 1.66 -23.59
CA LYS A 243 -4.72 1.37 -24.36
C LYS A 243 -4.13 2.62 -25.00
N VAL A 244 -4.98 3.53 -25.49
CA VAL A 244 -4.56 4.82 -26.06
C VAL A 244 -3.94 5.70 -24.99
N ALA A 245 -4.56 5.80 -23.81
CA ALA A 245 -4.01 6.54 -22.67
C ALA A 245 -2.63 6.01 -22.27
N ARG A 246 -2.49 4.69 -22.10
CA ARG A 246 -1.20 4.05 -21.80
C ARG A 246 -0.14 4.34 -22.88
N ASN A 247 -0.50 4.25 -24.16
CA ASN A 247 0.43 4.56 -25.24
C ASN A 247 0.88 6.03 -25.20
N ILE A 248 -0.04 6.98 -25.01
CA ILE A 248 0.26 8.41 -24.95
C ILE A 248 1.13 8.74 -23.74
N ASP A 249 0.91 8.08 -22.61
CA ASP A 249 1.73 8.23 -21.42
C ASP A 249 3.19 7.80 -21.68
N ARG A 250 3.41 6.69 -22.40
CA ARG A 250 4.76 6.29 -22.82
C ARG A 250 5.38 7.24 -23.83
N ASP A 251 4.58 7.76 -24.76
CA ASP A 251 5.00 8.83 -25.67
C ASP A 251 5.54 10.01 -24.85
N ASP A 252 4.80 10.48 -23.83
CA ASP A 252 5.22 11.62 -23.02
C ASP A 252 6.53 11.38 -22.26
N MET A 253 6.75 10.18 -21.73
CA MET A 253 8.00 9.80 -21.05
C MET A 253 9.21 9.82 -22.00
N VAL A 254 9.08 9.26 -23.20
CA VAL A 254 10.14 9.30 -24.24
C VAL A 254 10.43 10.75 -24.61
N VAL A 255 9.38 11.52 -24.91
CA VAL A 255 9.51 12.91 -25.36
C VAL A 255 10.09 13.80 -24.26
N GLY A 256 9.62 13.66 -23.01
CA GLY A 256 10.15 14.37 -21.86
C GLY A 256 11.64 14.09 -21.65
N THR A 257 12.03 12.82 -21.66
CA THR A 257 13.42 12.39 -21.47
C THR A 257 14.34 12.93 -22.54
N LEU A 258 14.03 12.72 -23.82
CA LEU A 258 14.93 13.07 -24.91
C LEU A 258 14.98 14.59 -25.15
N ASN A 259 13.86 15.31 -24.93
CA ASN A 259 13.89 16.78 -24.99
C ASN A 259 14.72 17.36 -23.85
N ALA A 260 14.53 16.90 -22.61
CA ALA A 260 15.18 17.47 -21.43
C ALA A 260 16.70 17.19 -21.40
N PHE A 261 17.10 15.94 -21.67
CA PHE A 261 18.49 15.51 -21.47
C PHE A 261 19.32 15.45 -22.76
N CYS A 262 18.68 15.27 -23.92
CA CYS A 262 19.39 15.15 -25.19
C CYS A 262 19.14 16.33 -26.13
N SER A 263 18.30 17.30 -25.75
CA SER A 263 17.89 18.43 -26.60
C SER A 263 17.38 17.99 -27.98
N LEU A 264 16.72 16.84 -28.04
CA LEU A 264 16.32 16.19 -29.28
C LEU A 264 14.79 16.09 -29.36
N THR A 265 14.21 16.67 -30.43
CA THR A 265 12.77 16.59 -30.73
C THR A 265 12.34 15.22 -31.28
N ILE A 266 12.65 14.15 -30.56
CA ILE A 266 12.48 12.77 -31.00
C ILE A 266 11.03 12.46 -31.41
N GLN A 267 10.02 13.17 -30.88
CA GLN A 267 8.60 13.03 -31.23
C GLN A 267 8.29 13.20 -32.72
N CYS A 268 9.11 13.90 -33.50
CA CYS A 268 8.89 13.97 -34.94
C CYS A 268 9.00 12.57 -35.57
N ALA A 269 9.81 11.69 -34.98
CA ALA A 269 9.96 10.29 -35.36
C ALA A 269 8.72 9.41 -35.06
N ARG A 270 7.66 9.95 -34.46
CA ARG A 270 6.43 9.20 -34.15
C ARG A 270 5.62 8.84 -35.39
N CYS A 271 5.54 9.76 -36.36
CA CYS A 271 4.69 9.62 -37.54
C CYS A 271 5.48 9.36 -38.83
N HIS A 272 6.74 9.79 -38.87
CA HIS A 272 7.66 9.66 -40.00
C HIS A 272 9.10 9.65 -39.49
N ASN A 273 10.08 9.13 -40.23
CA ASN A 273 11.50 9.29 -39.83
C ASN A 273 11.86 10.77 -39.58
N HIS A 274 12.67 11.06 -38.56
CA HIS A 274 12.97 12.42 -38.15
C HIS A 274 13.53 13.24 -39.32
N LYS A 275 12.98 14.45 -39.52
CA LYS A 275 13.26 15.25 -40.72
C LYS A 275 14.71 15.75 -40.80
N PHE A 276 15.31 16.03 -39.65
CA PHE A 276 16.62 16.69 -39.54
C PHE A 276 17.66 15.87 -38.79
N ASP A 277 17.27 14.75 -38.19
CA ASP A 277 18.13 13.96 -37.32
C ASP A 277 18.08 12.49 -37.74
N PRO A 278 19.12 11.70 -37.48
CA PRO A 278 19.25 10.33 -37.98
C PRO A 278 18.43 9.31 -37.16
N PHE A 279 17.20 9.66 -36.80
CA PHE A 279 16.31 8.82 -36.01
C PHE A 279 15.12 8.34 -36.85
N THR A 280 14.95 7.02 -36.91
CA THR A 280 13.83 6.40 -37.62
C THR A 280 12.64 6.21 -36.69
N GLN A 281 11.46 5.92 -37.26
CA GLN A 281 10.31 5.52 -36.46
C GLN A 281 10.61 4.27 -35.60
N GLN A 282 11.39 3.34 -36.14
CA GLN A 282 11.81 2.15 -35.39
C GLN A 282 12.63 2.51 -34.15
N HIS A 283 13.52 3.51 -34.24
CA HIS A 283 14.25 4.01 -33.07
C HIS A 283 13.27 4.62 -32.04
N TYR A 284 12.31 5.44 -32.47
CA TYR A 284 11.31 6.05 -31.59
C TYR A 284 10.49 5.03 -30.80
N TYR A 285 9.86 4.07 -31.50
CA TYR A 285 9.07 3.03 -30.85
C TYR A 285 9.95 2.03 -30.08
N GLY A 286 11.22 1.88 -30.45
CA GLY A 286 12.21 1.17 -29.65
C GLY A 286 12.45 1.84 -28.29
N LEU A 287 12.54 3.17 -28.24
CA LEU A 287 12.68 3.92 -26.99
C LEU A 287 11.44 3.79 -26.08
N GLN A 288 10.23 3.74 -26.64
CA GLN A 288 9.02 3.47 -25.84
C GLN A 288 9.12 2.14 -25.05
N SER A 289 9.81 1.13 -25.59
CA SER A 289 9.95 -0.16 -24.93
C SER A 289 10.68 -0.07 -23.58
N VAL A 290 11.59 0.90 -23.43
CA VAL A 290 12.29 1.18 -22.16
C VAL A 290 11.29 1.55 -21.05
N PHE A 291 10.27 2.33 -21.40
CA PHE A 291 9.25 2.80 -20.47
C PHE A 291 8.02 1.89 -20.40
N ALA A 292 7.90 0.87 -21.25
CA ALA A 292 6.70 0.04 -21.34
C ALA A 292 6.32 -0.68 -20.03
N ALA A 293 7.32 -1.00 -19.21
CA ALA A 293 7.17 -1.67 -17.91
C ALA A 293 7.00 -0.71 -16.73
N VAL A 294 7.07 0.60 -16.94
CA VAL A 294 6.92 1.61 -15.88
C VAL A 294 5.42 1.87 -15.65
N ASP A 295 5.02 2.30 -14.47
CA ASP A 295 3.70 2.88 -14.22
C ASP A 295 3.80 4.04 -13.23
N ARG A 296 2.83 4.96 -13.25
CA ARG A 296 2.79 6.07 -12.30
C ARG A 296 1.96 5.65 -11.10
N ALA A 297 2.57 5.70 -9.91
CA ALA A 297 1.89 5.38 -8.67
C ALA A 297 2.45 6.20 -7.51
N GLU A 298 1.62 6.36 -6.48
CA GLU A 298 2.07 6.88 -5.19
C GLU A 298 3.01 5.87 -4.55
N ARG A 299 4.24 6.30 -4.23
CA ARG A 299 5.25 5.45 -3.63
C ARG A 299 5.64 6.00 -2.24
N PRO A 300 5.37 5.26 -1.16
CA PRO A 300 5.88 5.65 0.15
C PRO A 300 7.41 5.51 0.15
N TYR A 301 8.05 6.40 0.89
CA TYR A 301 9.49 6.35 1.15
C TYR A 301 9.75 6.96 2.52
N ASP A 302 10.81 6.52 3.18
CA ASP A 302 11.37 7.17 4.35
C ASP A 302 12.53 8.11 3.96
N THR A 303 12.63 9.26 4.63
CA THR A 303 13.73 10.21 4.41
C THR A 303 15.05 9.71 4.99
N ASP A 304 15.00 8.82 5.98
CA ASP A 304 16.16 8.14 6.55
C ASP A 304 16.37 6.78 5.86
N PRO A 305 17.49 6.58 5.13
CA PRO A 305 17.81 5.31 4.48
C PRO A 305 17.83 4.11 5.42
N GLN A 306 18.17 4.29 6.71
CA GLN A 306 18.18 3.20 7.68
C GLN A 306 16.76 2.73 8.02
N VAL A 307 15.82 3.69 8.13
CA VAL A 307 14.40 3.40 8.37
C VAL A 307 13.82 2.70 7.14
N GLU A 308 14.09 3.21 5.94
CA GLU A 308 13.64 2.60 4.68
C GLU A 308 14.13 1.15 4.55
N GLN A 309 15.42 0.92 4.82
CA GLN A 309 16.01 -0.42 4.78
C GLN A 309 15.34 -1.36 5.79
N LYS A 310 15.11 -0.88 7.02
CA LYS A 310 14.47 -1.68 8.07
C LYS A 310 13.02 -2.00 7.71
N ARG A 311 12.26 -1.02 7.21
CA ARG A 311 10.87 -1.19 6.75
C ARG A 311 10.80 -2.21 5.62
N THR A 312 11.65 -2.07 4.61
CA THR A 312 11.73 -3.00 3.48
C THR A 312 12.01 -4.42 3.96
N GLN A 313 12.95 -4.60 4.89
CA GLN A 313 13.23 -5.91 5.47
C GLN A 313 12.00 -6.49 6.18
N LEU A 314 11.34 -5.72 7.05
CA LEU A 314 10.16 -6.16 7.78
C LEU A 314 8.99 -6.51 6.85
N GLN A 315 8.79 -5.74 5.79
CA GLN A 315 7.76 -6.03 4.77
C GLN A 315 8.04 -7.34 4.03
N ASN A 316 9.31 -7.59 3.68
CA ASN A 316 9.72 -8.84 3.06
C ASN A 316 9.54 -10.03 4.01
N ASP A 317 9.95 -9.89 5.28
CA ASP A 317 9.77 -10.90 6.31
C ASP A 317 8.28 -11.22 6.51
N ARG A 318 7.43 -10.18 6.55
CA ARG A 318 5.98 -10.31 6.65
C ARG A 318 5.41 -11.07 5.45
N LEU A 319 5.79 -10.69 4.23
CA LEU A 319 5.30 -11.32 3.01
C LEU A 319 5.70 -12.80 2.95
N GLN A 320 6.95 -13.12 3.28
CA GLN A 320 7.44 -14.50 3.33
C GLN A 320 6.71 -15.31 4.40
N ALA A 321 6.51 -14.74 5.59
CA ALA A 321 5.79 -15.40 6.66
C ALA A 321 4.32 -15.67 6.28
N GLN A 322 3.67 -14.71 5.61
CA GLN A 322 2.32 -14.85 5.09
C GLN A 322 2.22 -15.97 4.04
N GLN A 323 3.15 -15.99 3.08
CA GLN A 323 3.20 -17.04 2.05
C GLN A 323 3.39 -18.44 2.65
N GLN A 324 4.29 -18.58 3.64
CA GLN A 324 4.50 -19.84 4.34
C GLN A 324 3.26 -20.27 5.14
N ARG A 325 2.59 -19.32 5.80
CA ARG A 325 1.34 -19.59 6.52
C ARG A 325 0.25 -20.08 5.56
N ASP A 326 0.08 -19.39 4.43
CA ASP A 326 -0.93 -19.72 3.43
C ASP A 326 -0.64 -21.07 2.78
N GLN A 327 0.64 -21.41 2.59
CA GLN A 327 1.07 -22.74 2.15
C GLN A 327 0.69 -23.83 3.16
N ILE A 328 0.98 -23.64 4.45
CA ILE A 328 0.59 -24.61 5.50
C ILE A 328 -0.94 -24.78 5.55
N MET A 329 -1.68 -23.68 5.44
CA MET A 329 -3.15 -23.72 5.41
C MET A 329 -3.69 -24.44 4.17
N ALA A 330 -3.06 -24.25 3.01
CA ALA A 330 -3.39 -25.00 1.79
C ALA A 330 -3.13 -26.50 1.97
N GLU A 331 -2.00 -26.89 2.57
CA GLU A 331 -1.70 -28.29 2.87
C GLU A 331 -2.72 -28.91 3.83
N ILE A 332 -3.14 -28.17 4.86
CA ILE A 332 -4.19 -28.62 5.81
C ILE A 332 -5.50 -28.84 5.06
N ARG A 333 -5.89 -27.91 4.19
CA ARG A 333 -7.10 -28.04 3.37
C ARG A 333 -7.02 -29.22 2.41
N THR A 334 -5.90 -29.41 1.73
CA THR A 334 -5.68 -30.56 0.85
C THR A 334 -5.75 -31.88 1.62
N ALA A 335 -5.14 -31.95 2.81
CA ALA A 335 -5.17 -33.14 3.65
C ALA A 335 -6.56 -33.43 4.24
N GLY A 336 -7.34 -32.39 4.56
CA GLY A 336 -8.73 -32.51 5.03
C GLY A 336 -9.74 -32.84 3.93
N GLY A 337 -9.42 -32.49 2.68
CA GLY A 337 -10.20 -32.84 1.49
C GLY A 337 -11.67 -32.42 1.57
N GLN A 338 -12.53 -33.25 0.97
CA GLN A 338 -13.98 -33.00 0.94
C GLN A 338 -14.60 -33.04 2.34
N GLN A 339 -14.10 -33.90 3.23
CA GLN A 339 -14.64 -34.04 4.58
C GLN A 339 -14.52 -32.74 5.38
N LEU A 340 -13.38 -32.06 5.29
CA LEU A 340 -13.20 -30.75 5.93
C LEU A 340 -14.16 -29.72 5.34
N THR A 341 -14.27 -29.67 4.01
CA THR A 341 -15.15 -28.73 3.30
C THR A 341 -16.62 -28.92 3.69
N ASP A 342 -17.08 -30.17 3.72
CA ASP A 342 -18.46 -30.51 4.09
C ASP A 342 -18.77 -30.12 5.54
N LEU A 343 -17.84 -30.38 6.47
CA LEU A 343 -17.99 -30.03 7.88
C LEU A 343 -18.00 -28.51 8.08
N GLU A 344 -17.11 -27.77 7.42
CA GLU A 344 -17.09 -26.30 7.45
C GLU A 344 -18.42 -25.72 6.92
N GLN A 345 -18.92 -26.25 5.80
CA GLN A 345 -20.18 -25.83 5.21
C GLN A 345 -21.39 -26.18 6.11
N GLN A 346 -21.38 -27.36 6.72
CA GLN A 346 -22.42 -27.80 7.64
C GLN A 346 -22.48 -26.90 8.87
N VAL A 347 -21.33 -26.60 9.49
CA VAL A 347 -21.22 -25.65 10.61
C VAL A 347 -21.71 -24.27 10.20
N ALA A 348 -21.28 -23.74 9.05
CA ALA A 348 -21.69 -22.43 8.56
C ALA A 348 -23.20 -22.33 8.29
N THR A 349 -23.83 -23.43 7.86
CA THR A 349 -25.27 -23.49 7.56
C THR A 349 -26.13 -23.64 8.82
N LEU A 350 -25.61 -24.33 9.85
CA LEU A 350 -26.35 -24.59 11.09
C LEU A 350 -26.23 -23.46 12.11
N LYS A 351 -25.06 -22.80 12.20
CA LYS A 351 -24.78 -21.74 13.19
C LYS A 351 -25.79 -20.58 13.20
N PRO A 352 -26.37 -20.13 12.06
CA PRO A 352 -27.42 -19.11 12.07
C PRO A 352 -28.78 -19.61 12.59
N LYS A 353 -28.99 -20.93 12.69
CA LYS A 353 -30.25 -21.55 13.15
C LYS A 353 -30.25 -21.84 14.65
N THR A 354 -29.09 -21.75 15.28
CA THR A 354 -28.84 -22.06 16.70
C THR A 354 -28.86 -20.81 17.60
N VAL A 355 -29.44 -19.71 17.11
CA VAL A 355 -29.63 -18.50 17.92
C VAL A 355 -30.60 -18.78 19.06
N VAL A 356 -30.36 -18.13 20.20
CA VAL A 356 -31.23 -18.24 21.39
C VAL A 356 -32.65 -17.78 21.04
N ALA A 357 -33.64 -18.61 21.35
CA ALA A 357 -35.04 -18.36 21.03
C ALA A 357 -35.64 -17.19 21.86
N ASP A 358 -35.29 -17.14 23.14
CA ASP A 358 -35.77 -16.13 24.10
C ASP A 358 -34.61 -15.72 25.01
N LYS A 359 -34.17 -14.46 24.90
CA LYS A 359 -33.07 -13.93 25.71
C LYS A 359 -33.61 -13.49 27.07
N LYS A 360 -33.27 -14.22 28.14
CA LYS A 360 -33.53 -13.81 29.53
C LYS A 360 -32.43 -12.91 30.06
N PRO A 361 -32.73 -11.97 30.97
CA PRO A 361 -31.70 -11.14 31.58
C PRO A 361 -30.83 -11.91 32.58
N GLU A 362 -31.32 -13.00 33.18
CA GLU A 362 -30.59 -13.94 34.02
C GLU A 362 -29.83 -14.97 33.16
N TYR A 363 -28.50 -15.04 33.30
CA TYR A 363 -27.63 -15.91 32.50
C TYR A 363 -27.15 -17.16 33.27
N GLY A 364 -27.37 -17.18 34.59
CA GLY A 364 -26.97 -18.26 35.49
C GLY A 364 -25.85 -17.91 36.47
N TYR A 365 -25.09 -18.92 36.85
CA TYR A 365 -23.89 -18.84 37.69
C TYR A 365 -22.63 -18.59 36.85
N HIS A 366 -21.71 -17.78 37.38
CA HIS A 366 -20.41 -17.49 36.78
C HIS A 366 -19.34 -17.33 37.87
N SER A 367 -18.27 -18.13 37.80
CA SER A 367 -17.12 -18.06 38.71
C SER A 367 -16.36 -16.74 38.57
N ASN A 368 -15.46 -16.42 39.50
CA ASN A 368 -14.46 -15.39 39.22
C ASN A 368 -13.61 -15.74 37.99
N ILE A 369 -13.09 -14.70 37.33
CA ILE A 369 -12.22 -14.81 36.15
C ILE A 369 -10.82 -15.22 36.60
N GLU A 370 -10.21 -16.16 35.87
CA GLU A 370 -8.88 -16.70 36.16
C GLU A 370 -7.91 -16.49 35.01
N THR A 371 -6.64 -16.29 35.32
CA THR A 371 -5.57 -16.19 34.31
C THR A 371 -5.04 -17.56 33.87
N GLN A 372 -5.38 -18.63 34.59
CA GLN A 372 -4.94 -20.00 34.31
C GLN A 372 -6.14 -20.94 34.16
N ASN A 373 -6.11 -21.79 33.14
CA ASN A 373 -7.21 -22.74 32.90
C ASN A 373 -7.27 -23.90 33.89
N SER A 374 -6.22 -24.13 34.68
CA SER A 374 -6.12 -25.20 35.67
C SER A 374 -6.64 -24.81 37.04
N ALA A 375 -7.14 -23.59 37.22
CA ALA A 375 -7.73 -23.15 38.48
C ALA A 375 -9.05 -23.89 38.72
N GLU A 376 -9.10 -24.71 39.77
CA GLU A 376 -10.31 -25.45 40.12
C GLU A 376 -11.41 -24.48 40.57
N LYS A 377 -12.63 -24.67 40.05
CA LYS A 377 -13.84 -23.96 40.49
C LYS A 377 -14.94 -24.96 40.78
N TRP A 378 -15.81 -24.67 41.73
CA TRP A 378 -16.99 -25.50 41.98
C TRP A 378 -18.21 -24.66 42.37
N VAL A 379 -19.38 -25.19 42.01
CA VAL A 379 -20.69 -24.72 42.46
C VAL A 379 -21.50 -25.90 42.96
N GLN A 380 -22.31 -25.68 43.98
CA GLN A 380 -23.05 -26.70 44.70
C GLN A 380 -24.45 -26.21 45.06
N ILE A 381 -25.41 -27.12 45.01
CA ILE A 381 -26.77 -26.90 45.52
C ILE A 381 -27.07 -27.84 46.69
N ASP A 382 -27.81 -27.34 47.67
CA ASP A 382 -28.38 -28.12 48.78
C ASP A 382 -29.90 -28.15 48.67
N LEU A 383 -30.45 -29.35 48.48
CA LEU A 383 -31.88 -29.62 48.36
C LEU A 383 -32.63 -29.48 49.71
N GLY A 384 -31.91 -29.22 50.80
CA GLY A 384 -32.40 -29.02 52.16
C GLY A 384 -32.71 -30.32 52.92
N SER A 385 -32.95 -31.42 52.21
CA SER A 385 -33.15 -32.75 52.76
C SER A 385 -32.76 -33.84 51.76
N ALA A 386 -32.49 -35.04 52.27
CA ALA A 386 -32.24 -36.21 51.44
C ALA A 386 -33.50 -36.60 50.66
N ARG A 387 -33.43 -36.55 49.33
CA ARG A 387 -34.55 -36.88 48.43
C ARG A 387 -34.09 -37.79 47.29
N PRO A 388 -34.95 -38.67 46.75
CA PRO A 388 -34.59 -39.50 45.61
C PRO A 388 -34.44 -38.64 44.35
N VAL A 389 -33.25 -38.66 43.76
CA VAL A 389 -32.90 -37.98 42.50
C VAL A 389 -32.58 -39.05 41.46
N GLN A 390 -33.26 -39.00 40.31
CA GLN A 390 -33.01 -39.87 39.18
C GLN A 390 -31.87 -39.33 38.31
N THR A 391 -31.95 -38.05 37.97
CA THR A 391 -31.06 -37.41 36.99
C THR A 391 -30.67 -36.02 37.45
N VAL A 392 -29.39 -35.66 37.29
CA VAL A 392 -28.89 -34.28 37.41
C VAL A 392 -28.67 -33.74 36.00
N VAL A 393 -29.13 -32.52 35.72
CA VAL A 393 -29.03 -31.88 34.39
C VAL A 393 -28.31 -30.55 34.49
N LEU A 394 -27.26 -30.37 33.70
CA LEU A 394 -26.47 -29.14 33.60
C LEU A 394 -26.88 -28.41 32.32
N HIS A 395 -27.37 -27.18 32.44
CA HIS A 395 -27.70 -26.32 31.30
C HIS A 395 -26.58 -25.32 31.03
N PRO A 396 -26.04 -25.24 29.79
CA PRO A 396 -24.99 -24.27 29.45
C PRO A 396 -25.49 -22.83 29.32
N CYS A 397 -24.62 -21.85 29.55
CA CYS A 397 -24.93 -20.42 29.35
C CYS A 397 -24.85 -20.00 27.87
N HIS A 398 -25.37 -18.80 27.57
CA HIS A 398 -25.14 -18.10 26.32
C HIS A 398 -24.73 -16.66 26.59
N ASP A 399 -23.58 -16.24 26.07
CA ASP A 399 -23.14 -14.84 26.13
C ASP A 399 -22.23 -14.54 24.93
N GLU A 400 -22.46 -13.40 24.28
CA GLU A 400 -21.71 -12.97 23.09
C GLU A 400 -20.38 -12.28 23.45
N PHE A 401 -20.10 -12.08 24.74
CA PHE A 401 -18.82 -11.52 25.18
C PHE A 401 -17.64 -12.33 24.67
N GLY A 402 -16.66 -11.66 24.05
CA GLY A 402 -15.50 -12.32 23.44
C GLY A 402 -15.83 -13.15 22.20
N GLY A 403 -17.04 -13.04 21.64
CA GLY A 403 -17.46 -13.76 20.43
C GLY A 403 -17.77 -15.25 20.64
N ILE A 404 -18.04 -15.67 21.88
CA ILE A 404 -18.19 -17.08 22.25
C ILE A 404 -19.60 -17.60 21.92
N GLY A 405 -20.65 -16.95 22.44
CA GLY A 405 -22.05 -17.34 22.22
C GLY A 405 -22.48 -18.53 23.07
N SER A 406 -23.05 -19.56 22.43
CA SER A 406 -23.60 -20.76 23.08
C SER A 406 -22.54 -21.58 23.83
N GLY A 407 -22.92 -22.05 25.02
CA GLY A 407 -22.05 -22.79 25.93
C GLY A 407 -20.96 -21.94 26.57
N PHE A 408 -21.23 -20.64 26.73
CA PHE A 408 -20.33 -19.70 27.38
C PHE A 408 -19.91 -20.21 28.76
N GLY A 409 -18.61 -20.36 28.99
CA GLY A 409 -18.07 -20.78 30.28
C GLY A 409 -18.30 -22.25 30.67
N PHE A 410 -18.89 -23.08 29.80
CA PHE A 410 -19.09 -24.50 30.11
C PHE A 410 -17.73 -25.22 30.25
N PRO A 411 -17.47 -25.93 31.36
CA PRO A 411 -16.11 -26.35 31.69
C PRO A 411 -15.55 -27.39 30.72
N VAL A 412 -14.27 -27.28 30.40
CA VAL A 412 -13.56 -28.19 29.47
C VAL A 412 -13.30 -29.54 30.14
N ARG A 413 -13.05 -29.56 31.45
CA ARG A 413 -12.95 -30.80 32.24
C ARG A 413 -13.64 -30.60 33.57
N PHE A 414 -14.51 -31.52 33.93
CA PHE A 414 -15.35 -31.38 35.11
C PHE A 414 -15.81 -32.72 35.66
N LYS A 415 -16.39 -32.69 36.86
CA LYS A 415 -17.10 -33.82 37.45
C LYS A 415 -18.35 -33.35 38.16
N VAL A 416 -19.32 -34.25 38.30
CA VAL A 416 -20.54 -34.04 39.08
C VAL A 416 -20.55 -35.05 40.21
N ASP A 417 -20.54 -34.52 41.44
CA ASP A 417 -20.53 -35.29 42.67
C ASP A 417 -21.87 -35.10 43.41
N VAL A 418 -22.38 -36.16 44.03
CA VAL A 418 -23.57 -36.12 44.89
C VAL A 418 -23.27 -36.67 46.27
N ALA A 419 -23.97 -36.17 47.28
CA ALA A 419 -23.82 -36.62 48.66
C ALA A 419 -25.09 -36.45 49.49
N LEU A 420 -25.10 -37.10 50.65
CA LEU A 420 -26.03 -36.80 51.75
C LEU A 420 -25.36 -35.83 52.71
N GLN A 421 -26.12 -34.91 53.32
CA GLN A 421 -25.59 -34.07 54.39
C GLN A 421 -25.41 -34.93 55.65
N PRO A 422 -24.20 -35.01 56.24
CA PRO A 422 -23.99 -35.77 57.45
C PRO A 422 -24.64 -35.11 58.67
N ALA A 423 -25.18 -35.90 59.58
CA ALA A 423 -25.57 -35.43 60.89
C ALA A 423 -24.31 -35.21 61.74
N GLN A 424 -23.98 -33.94 62.04
CA GLN A 424 -22.89 -33.50 62.96
C GLN A 424 -21.46 -33.63 62.41
N ASN A 425 -20.84 -32.51 62.00
CA ASN A 425 -19.40 -32.26 61.73
C ASN A 425 -18.54 -33.34 61.05
N ALA A 426 -19.11 -34.44 60.54
CA ALA A 426 -18.41 -35.45 59.79
C ALA A 426 -18.11 -34.94 58.38
N ALA A 427 -17.06 -35.47 57.77
CA ALA A 427 -16.73 -35.18 56.38
C ALA A 427 -17.87 -35.68 55.47
N ILE A 428 -18.18 -34.90 54.43
CA ILE A 428 -19.17 -35.28 53.42
C ILE A 428 -18.55 -36.39 52.55
N GLU A 429 -19.23 -37.53 52.46
CA GLU A 429 -18.86 -38.60 51.52
C GLU A 429 -19.48 -38.32 50.14
N TRP A 430 -18.62 -37.96 49.18
CA TRP A 430 -19.04 -37.66 47.82
C TRP A 430 -19.02 -38.92 46.95
N THR A 431 -20.05 -39.07 46.12
CA THR A 431 -20.06 -40.05 45.03
C THR A 431 -20.09 -39.33 43.70
N THR A 432 -19.11 -39.60 42.84
CA THR A 432 -19.08 -39.07 41.48
C THR A 432 -20.07 -39.82 40.60
N ILE A 433 -20.99 -39.07 39.98
CA ILE A 433 -22.01 -39.61 39.05
C ILE A 433 -21.69 -39.28 37.57
N LEU A 434 -20.78 -38.35 37.33
CA LEU A 434 -20.22 -38.04 36.02
C LEU A 434 -18.78 -37.56 36.16
N ASP A 435 -17.85 -38.21 35.46
CA ASP A 435 -16.43 -37.84 35.46
C ASP A 435 -15.96 -37.53 34.03
N GLN A 436 -15.62 -36.26 33.81
CA GLN A 436 -15.01 -35.71 32.58
C GLN A 436 -13.68 -35.02 32.92
N THR A 437 -12.94 -35.54 33.90
CA THR A 437 -11.69 -34.92 34.37
C THR A 437 -10.46 -35.33 33.55
N THR A 438 -10.55 -36.41 32.78
CA THR A 438 -9.39 -36.99 32.06
C THR A 438 -9.29 -36.59 30.59
N ALA A 439 -10.39 -36.13 29.97
CA ALA A 439 -10.46 -35.76 28.57
C ALA A 439 -11.22 -34.44 28.39
N ASP A 440 -10.84 -33.65 27.38
CA ASP A 440 -11.51 -32.39 27.07
C ASP A 440 -12.93 -32.67 26.56
N PHE A 441 -13.92 -32.16 27.28
CA PHE A 441 -15.32 -32.18 26.88
C PHE A 441 -15.55 -31.05 25.86
N PRO A 442 -16.07 -31.34 24.66
CA PRO A 442 -16.36 -30.30 23.68
C PRO A 442 -17.45 -29.38 24.21
N ASN A 443 -17.40 -28.09 23.88
CA ASN A 443 -18.46 -27.15 24.23
C ASN A 443 -19.82 -27.68 23.71
N PRO A 444 -20.81 -27.92 24.58
CA PRO A 444 -22.09 -28.52 24.21
C PRO A 444 -23.05 -27.55 23.49
N GLY A 445 -22.66 -26.29 23.27
CA GLY A 445 -23.58 -25.27 22.79
C GLY A 445 -24.68 -25.03 23.82
N LEU A 446 -25.94 -25.09 23.40
CA LEU A 446 -27.12 -25.02 24.28
C LEU A 446 -27.69 -26.39 24.67
N LEU A 447 -26.99 -27.49 24.36
CA LEU A 447 -27.43 -28.83 24.73
C LEU A 447 -27.14 -29.10 26.20
N SER A 448 -28.13 -29.60 26.93
CA SER A 448 -27.94 -30.00 28.32
C SER A 448 -27.08 -31.26 28.45
N VAL A 449 -26.33 -31.33 29.54
CA VAL A 449 -25.50 -32.49 29.91
C VAL A 449 -26.11 -33.14 31.14
N SER A 450 -26.50 -34.42 31.03
CA SER A 450 -27.20 -35.13 32.09
C SER A 450 -26.35 -36.26 32.69
N ALA A 451 -26.53 -36.51 33.99
CA ALA A 451 -25.89 -37.59 34.74
C ALA A 451 -26.94 -38.38 35.55
N THR A 452 -26.89 -39.70 35.48
CA THR A 452 -27.77 -40.57 36.29
C THR A 452 -27.26 -40.63 37.73
N ALA A 453 -28.12 -40.27 38.68
CA ALA A 453 -27.84 -40.39 40.11
C ALA A 453 -28.46 -41.67 40.71
N ASP A 454 -29.73 -41.94 40.39
CA ASP A 454 -30.52 -43.10 40.83
C ASP A 454 -30.40 -43.41 42.34
N ARG A 455 -30.43 -42.36 43.17
CA ARG A 455 -30.19 -42.49 44.62
C ARG A 455 -30.75 -41.33 45.43
N SER A 456 -30.74 -41.47 46.75
CA SER A 456 -31.05 -40.36 47.65
C SER A 456 -29.89 -39.37 47.68
N VAL A 457 -30.19 -38.10 47.42
CA VAL A 457 -29.22 -37.00 47.30
C VAL A 457 -29.75 -35.81 48.11
N GLN A 458 -28.84 -35.10 48.77
CA GLN A 458 -29.11 -33.79 49.35
C GLN A 458 -28.20 -32.72 48.74
N LEU A 459 -26.93 -33.03 48.53
CA LEU A 459 -25.95 -32.11 47.95
C LEU A 459 -25.58 -32.56 46.55
N ILE A 460 -25.52 -31.61 45.62
CA ILE A 460 -25.01 -31.83 44.26
C ILE A 460 -23.93 -30.78 44.00
N ARG A 461 -22.73 -31.20 43.59
CA ARG A 461 -21.60 -30.32 43.29
C ARG A 461 -21.09 -30.57 41.88
N VAL A 462 -20.95 -29.49 41.11
CA VAL A 462 -20.23 -29.49 39.83
C VAL A 462 -18.86 -28.86 40.06
N THR A 463 -17.79 -29.62 39.76
CA THR A 463 -16.40 -29.17 39.91
C THR A 463 -15.74 -29.10 38.55
N ALA A 464 -15.29 -27.92 38.14
CA ALA A 464 -14.49 -27.69 36.95
C ALA A 464 -12.99 -27.77 37.31
N VAL A 465 -12.28 -28.71 36.71
CA VAL A 465 -10.81 -28.89 36.87
C VAL A 465 -10.03 -28.32 35.68
N ARG A 466 -10.73 -28.00 34.58
CA ARG A 466 -10.20 -27.18 33.48
C ARG A 466 -11.27 -26.22 32.99
N LEU A 467 -11.00 -24.93 33.14
CA LEU A 467 -11.91 -23.83 32.82
C LEU A 467 -11.98 -23.55 31.31
N ALA A 468 -13.08 -22.92 30.89
CA ALA A 468 -13.30 -22.53 29.50
C ALA A 468 -12.63 -21.17 29.18
N PRO A 469 -12.01 -21.01 28.00
CA PRO A 469 -11.37 -19.76 27.60
C PRO A 469 -12.38 -18.68 27.20
N ARG A 470 -12.08 -17.42 27.49
CA ARG A 470 -12.85 -16.22 27.08
C ARG A 470 -12.00 -15.19 26.32
N SER A 471 -11.03 -15.68 25.55
CA SER A 471 -9.94 -14.96 24.84
C SER A 471 -8.59 -15.08 25.55
N ALA A 472 -8.29 -14.23 26.54
CA ALA A 472 -7.01 -14.23 27.26
C ALA A 472 -7.12 -14.73 28.72
N ASP A 473 -8.32 -15.04 29.18
CA ASP A 473 -8.63 -15.51 30.53
C ASP A 473 -9.61 -16.70 30.50
N TYR A 474 -9.92 -17.27 31.67
CA TYR A 474 -10.68 -18.51 31.83
C TYR A 474 -11.76 -18.40 32.90
N ILE A 475 -12.89 -19.11 32.68
CA ILE A 475 -14.09 -19.05 33.53
C ILE A 475 -14.81 -20.40 33.64
N PHE A 476 -15.67 -20.53 34.65
CA PHE A 476 -16.67 -21.59 34.77
C PHE A 476 -18.07 -20.97 34.94
N ALA A 477 -19.01 -21.31 34.06
CA ALA A 477 -20.39 -20.85 34.11
C ALA A 477 -21.39 -21.97 33.78
N LEU A 478 -22.58 -21.89 34.38
CA LEU A 478 -23.72 -22.77 34.13
C LEU A 478 -25.01 -21.95 34.22
N ALA A 479 -25.93 -22.14 33.27
CA ALA A 479 -27.19 -21.43 33.23
C ALA A 479 -28.11 -21.92 34.35
N GLU A 480 -28.35 -23.24 34.39
CA GLU A 480 -29.25 -23.89 35.35
C GLU A 480 -28.69 -25.27 35.73
N LEU A 481 -28.95 -25.70 36.97
CA LEU A 481 -28.70 -27.05 37.45
C LEU A 481 -30.00 -27.67 37.97
N GLU A 482 -30.49 -28.71 37.29
CA GLU A 482 -31.70 -29.42 37.71
C GLU A 482 -31.37 -30.72 38.44
N ALA A 483 -32.23 -31.07 39.41
CA ALA A 483 -32.20 -32.35 40.13
C ALA A 483 -33.57 -33.03 39.97
N LEU A 484 -33.70 -33.89 38.96
CA LEU A 484 -34.96 -34.45 38.52
C LEU A 484 -35.28 -35.77 39.23
N GLN A 485 -36.52 -35.92 39.69
CA GLN A 485 -37.07 -37.20 40.12
C GLN A 485 -37.49 -38.07 38.91
N ALA A 486 -37.86 -39.33 39.17
CA ALA A 486 -38.30 -40.25 38.12
C ALA A 486 -39.56 -39.78 37.37
N ASP A 487 -40.38 -38.92 37.98
CA ASP A 487 -41.57 -38.32 37.38
C ASP A 487 -41.28 -36.98 36.65
N GLY A 488 -40.02 -36.53 36.63
CA GLY A 488 -39.60 -35.28 36.01
C GLY A 488 -39.68 -34.04 36.92
N THR A 489 -40.10 -34.18 38.18
CA THR A 489 -40.12 -33.06 39.13
C THR A 489 -38.71 -32.55 39.42
N ASN A 490 -38.46 -31.25 39.21
CA ASN A 490 -37.19 -30.60 39.55
C ASN A 490 -37.16 -30.20 41.04
N LEU A 491 -36.24 -30.81 41.79
CA LEU A 491 -36.01 -30.55 43.21
C LEU A 491 -35.06 -29.39 43.46
N ALA A 492 -34.32 -28.94 42.45
CA ALA A 492 -33.31 -27.90 42.59
C ALA A 492 -33.89 -26.49 42.66
N THR A 493 -35.10 -26.26 42.15
CA THR A 493 -35.72 -24.93 42.11
C THR A 493 -35.75 -24.27 43.48
N GLY A 494 -35.07 -23.12 43.61
CA GLY A 494 -34.95 -22.39 44.88
C GLY A 494 -34.07 -23.05 45.95
N ALA A 495 -33.28 -24.06 45.59
CA ALA A 495 -32.28 -24.68 46.48
C ALA A 495 -31.21 -23.67 46.91
N VAL A 496 -30.55 -23.94 48.05
CA VAL A 496 -29.47 -23.08 48.52
C VAL A 496 -28.23 -23.33 47.66
N VAL A 497 -27.75 -22.30 46.98
CA VAL A 497 -26.56 -22.38 46.13
C VAL A 497 -25.32 -21.84 46.85
N THR A 498 -24.27 -22.64 46.89
CA THR A 498 -22.94 -22.26 47.39
C THR A 498 -21.89 -22.51 46.30
N SER A 499 -20.80 -21.77 46.31
CA SER A 499 -19.72 -21.93 45.33
C SER A 499 -18.39 -21.50 45.93
N LEU A 500 -17.30 -21.88 45.28
CA LEU A 500 -15.97 -21.39 45.65
C LEU A 500 -15.90 -19.86 45.55
N ASP A 501 -16.43 -19.30 44.47
CA ASP A 501 -16.58 -17.87 44.23
C ASP A 501 -17.69 -17.61 43.20
N SER A 502 -18.01 -16.33 42.96
CA SER A 502 -18.99 -15.89 41.98
C SER A 502 -18.75 -14.40 41.73
N ILE A 503 -18.87 -13.95 40.48
CA ILE A 503 -18.70 -12.53 40.14
C ILE A 503 -19.84 -11.64 40.63
N GLU A 504 -21.00 -12.22 40.95
CA GLU A 504 -22.21 -11.52 41.42
C GLU A 504 -22.46 -10.20 40.67
N ALA A 505 -22.98 -10.30 39.44
CA ALA A 505 -23.42 -9.15 38.66
C ALA A 505 -24.95 -9.06 38.73
N PRO A 506 -25.54 -8.01 39.34
CA PRO A 506 -26.97 -7.92 39.58
C PRO A 506 -27.81 -8.28 38.34
N VAL A 507 -28.84 -9.10 38.55
CA VAL A 507 -29.72 -9.69 37.51
C VAL A 507 -28.99 -10.70 36.60
N ARG A 508 -27.86 -10.32 36.01
CA ARG A 508 -27.19 -11.12 34.97
C ARG A 508 -26.53 -12.40 35.49
N TRP A 509 -25.68 -12.29 36.50
CA TRP A 509 -24.89 -13.41 37.01
C TRP A 509 -25.02 -13.50 38.52
N GLY A 510 -25.55 -14.59 39.03
CA GLY A 510 -25.72 -14.79 40.47
C GLY A 510 -25.84 -16.25 40.82
N ARG A 511 -25.43 -16.62 42.04
CA ARG A 511 -25.58 -18.01 42.52
C ARG A 511 -27.03 -18.50 42.42
N ASN A 512 -27.98 -17.65 42.78
CA ASN A 512 -29.40 -18.01 42.78
C ASN A 512 -29.96 -18.22 41.37
N ASN A 513 -29.32 -17.65 40.34
CA ASN A 513 -29.73 -17.85 38.95
C ASN A 513 -29.43 -19.28 38.46
N LEU A 514 -28.65 -20.08 39.19
CA LEU A 514 -28.40 -21.49 38.83
C LEU A 514 -29.62 -22.39 39.04
N VAL A 515 -30.61 -21.93 39.80
CA VAL A 515 -31.79 -22.71 40.21
C VAL A 515 -33.08 -21.91 40.11
N ASP A 516 -33.11 -20.91 39.22
CA ASP A 516 -34.24 -20.01 39.03
C ASP A 516 -35.24 -20.53 37.98
N GLY A 517 -34.89 -21.62 37.28
CA GLY A 517 -35.68 -22.20 36.21
C GLY A 517 -35.52 -21.47 34.87
N HIS A 518 -34.44 -20.73 34.68
CA HIS A 518 -34.16 -19.97 33.46
C HIS A 518 -32.84 -20.39 32.82
N TRP A 519 -32.91 -20.82 31.56
CA TRP A 519 -31.73 -21.10 30.75
C TRP A 519 -32.00 -20.81 29.28
N PRO A 520 -30.96 -20.50 28.49
CA PRO A 520 -31.11 -20.27 27.06
C PRO A 520 -31.47 -21.58 26.34
N ALA A 521 -32.48 -21.51 25.46
CA ALA A 521 -32.84 -22.59 24.55
C ALA A 521 -32.59 -22.17 23.09
N ALA A 522 -32.11 -23.11 22.28
CA ALA A 522 -31.95 -22.89 20.84
C ALA A 522 -33.32 -22.73 20.16
N ALA A 523 -33.41 -21.82 19.18
CA ALA A 523 -34.60 -21.67 18.34
C ALA A 523 -34.93 -22.94 17.55
N ASP A 524 -33.92 -23.70 17.14
CA ASP A 524 -34.04 -25.02 16.54
C ASP A 524 -33.17 -26.03 17.31
N PRO A 525 -33.75 -26.78 18.28
CA PRO A 525 -33.01 -27.79 19.05
C PRO A 525 -32.41 -28.91 18.19
N THR A 526 -32.99 -29.17 17.01
CA THR A 526 -32.45 -30.17 16.08
C THR A 526 -31.19 -29.65 15.40
N ALA A 527 -31.21 -28.39 14.95
CA ALA A 527 -30.04 -27.72 14.40
C ALA A 527 -28.92 -27.58 15.43
N GLU A 528 -29.25 -27.33 16.71
CA GLU A 528 -28.27 -27.28 17.81
C GLU A 528 -27.52 -28.60 17.96
N ARG A 529 -28.25 -29.72 17.98
CA ARG A 529 -27.64 -31.06 18.05
C ARG A 529 -26.76 -31.34 16.83
N GLN A 530 -27.25 -31.03 15.63
CA GLN A 530 -26.46 -31.20 14.41
C GLN A 530 -25.21 -30.32 14.39
N LEU A 531 -25.29 -29.09 14.92
CA LEU A 531 -24.15 -28.18 15.00
C LEU A 531 -23.10 -28.67 15.98
N ALA A 532 -23.51 -29.17 17.15
CA ALA A 532 -22.62 -29.75 18.13
C ALA A 532 -21.88 -30.98 17.56
N ASP A 533 -22.61 -31.86 16.88
CA ASP A 533 -22.02 -33.04 16.22
C ASP A 533 -21.05 -32.65 15.09
N ALA A 534 -21.44 -31.71 14.23
CA ALA A 534 -20.60 -31.21 13.13
C ALA A 534 -19.35 -30.49 13.66
N SER A 535 -19.49 -29.67 14.71
CA SER A 535 -18.37 -28.95 15.33
C SER A 535 -17.40 -29.90 16.03
N LYS A 536 -17.91 -30.94 16.69
CA LYS A 536 -17.07 -32.00 17.28
C LYS A 536 -16.31 -32.78 16.22
N ALA A 537 -16.97 -33.14 15.13
CA ALA A 537 -16.33 -33.82 14.00
C ALA A 537 -15.27 -32.93 13.34
N LEU A 538 -15.57 -31.64 13.15
CA LEU A 538 -14.64 -30.65 12.61
C LEU A 538 -13.42 -30.49 13.52
N ASN A 539 -13.61 -30.32 14.84
CA ASN A 539 -12.51 -30.19 15.79
C ASN A 539 -11.63 -31.45 15.84
N THR A 540 -12.25 -32.64 15.74
CA THR A 540 -11.51 -33.91 15.70
C THR A 540 -10.67 -34.02 14.44
N LEU A 541 -11.26 -33.68 13.28
CA LEU A 541 -10.55 -33.66 12.00
C LEU A 541 -9.43 -32.62 12.02
N MET A 542 -9.69 -31.40 12.47
CA MET A 542 -8.68 -30.35 12.57
C MET A 542 -7.54 -30.75 13.52
N SER A 543 -7.83 -31.40 14.64
CA SER A 543 -6.80 -31.88 15.57
C SER A 543 -5.91 -32.98 14.98
N SER A 544 -6.42 -33.78 14.02
CA SER A 544 -5.59 -34.77 13.31
C SER A 544 -4.76 -34.14 12.19
N LEU A 545 -5.24 -33.06 11.59
CA LEU A 545 -4.57 -32.33 10.50
C LEU A 545 -3.53 -31.32 11.01
N LEU A 546 -3.76 -30.72 12.17
CA LEU A 546 -2.86 -29.80 12.88
C LEU A 546 -1.90 -30.58 13.77
N THR A 547 -0.85 -31.13 13.15
CA THR A 547 0.25 -31.71 13.93
C THR A 547 0.90 -30.66 14.83
N THR A 548 1.52 -31.08 15.94
CA THR A 548 2.25 -30.17 16.84
C THR A 548 3.27 -29.32 16.09
N GLN A 549 3.92 -29.89 15.08
CA GLN A 549 4.88 -29.17 14.23
C GLN A 549 4.21 -28.07 13.39
N ARG A 550 3.03 -28.35 12.79
CA ARG A 550 2.27 -27.35 12.03
C ARG A 550 1.77 -26.22 12.94
N GLN A 551 1.26 -26.55 14.12
CA GLN A 551 0.81 -25.55 15.08
C GLN A 551 1.97 -24.63 15.49
N GLN A 552 3.12 -25.18 15.88
CA GLN A 552 4.31 -24.40 16.23
C GLN A 552 4.85 -23.57 15.06
N ALA A 553 4.69 -24.03 13.82
CA ALA A 553 5.05 -23.24 12.64
C ALA A 553 4.09 -22.05 12.47
N LEU A 554 2.78 -22.30 12.51
CA LEU A 554 1.76 -21.24 12.40
C LEU A 554 1.90 -20.19 13.51
N ASP A 555 2.15 -20.60 14.75
CA ASP A 555 2.34 -19.69 15.88
C ASP A 555 3.57 -18.79 15.68
N ARG A 556 4.70 -19.36 15.21
CA ARG A 556 5.91 -18.58 14.89
C ARG A 556 5.67 -17.61 13.75
N LEU A 557 4.98 -18.03 12.69
CA LEU A 557 4.66 -17.18 11.55
C LEU A 557 3.73 -16.03 11.95
N ALA A 558 2.73 -16.32 12.78
CA ALA A 558 1.85 -15.30 13.34
C ALA A 558 2.64 -14.27 14.17
N ALA A 559 3.56 -14.73 15.02
CA ALA A 559 4.43 -13.83 15.80
C ALA A 559 5.31 -12.96 14.90
N THR A 560 5.90 -13.51 13.82
CA THR A 560 6.68 -12.74 12.84
C THR A 560 5.83 -11.68 12.15
N ILE A 561 4.62 -12.03 11.72
CA ILE A 561 3.69 -11.09 11.08
C ILE A 561 3.34 -9.96 12.04
N THR A 562 2.94 -10.28 13.28
CA THR A 562 2.62 -9.29 14.30
C THR A 562 3.80 -8.39 14.64
N ALA A 563 5.01 -8.94 14.73
CA ALA A 563 6.22 -8.17 15.01
C ALA A 563 6.66 -7.27 13.84
N ALA A 564 6.26 -7.59 12.60
CA ALA A 564 6.52 -6.75 11.44
C ALA A 564 5.47 -5.65 11.23
N ASP A 565 4.24 -5.88 11.70
CA ASP A 565 3.16 -4.88 11.68
C ASP A 565 3.28 -3.84 12.81
N ALA A 566 3.86 -4.22 13.94
CA ALA A 566 4.18 -3.35 15.08
C ALA A 566 5.43 -2.50 14.82
#